data_AF-A0A7T4WCC2-F1
#
_entry.id   AF-A0A7T4WCC2-F1
#
_cell.length_a   1.000
_cell.length_b   1.000
_cell.length_c   1.000
_cell.angle_alpha   90.00
_cell.angle_beta   90.00
_cell.angle_gamma   90.00
#
_symmetry.space_group_name_H-M   'P 1'
#
loop_
_entity.id
_entity.type
_entity.pdbx_description
1 polymer ?
#
loop_
_entity_poly.entity_id
_entity_poly.type
_entity_poly.pdbx_seq_one_letter_code
_entity_poly.pdbx_strand_id
1 'polypeptide(L)'
;MQSYVVVRLDIDAIPDGLPPMPERSRRVSRSMQELGDKELLERAKRRSRSNPPLDLHPVNIAMDEATMRRLQTLPHGSSISALVQYLLSTAINKGSDL
;
A
#
# COMPACT_ATOMS: atom_id res chain seq x y z
N MET A 1 -7.38 -11.73 14.97
CA MET A 1 -8.13 -10.46 14.90
C MET A 1 -7.66 -9.72 13.65
N GLN A 2 -8.56 -9.29 12.76
CA GLN A 2 -8.18 -8.46 11.61
C GLN A 2 -8.30 -6.98 11.99
N SER A 3 -7.27 -6.20 11.67
CA SER A 3 -7.28 -4.75 11.88
C SER A 3 -7.58 -4.06 10.55
N TYR A 4 -8.22 -2.90 10.61
CA TYR A 4 -8.49 -2.10 9.41
C TYR A 4 -7.73 -0.79 9.49
N VAL A 5 -7.10 -0.41 8.38
CA VAL A 5 -6.51 0.91 8.22
C VAL A 5 -7.20 1.63 7.06
N VAL A 6 -7.54 2.90 7.30
CA VAL A 6 -8.05 3.80 6.28
C VAL A 6 -6.87 4.53 5.65
N VAL A 7 -6.70 4.37 4.35
CA VAL A 7 -5.69 5.09 3.56
C VAL A 7 -6.35 5.97 2.51
N ARG A 8 -5.66 7.01 2.07
CA ARG A 8 -6.12 7.89 0.98
C ARG A 8 -5.37 7.54 -0.30
N LEU A 9 -6.08 7.04 -1.30
CA LEU A 9 -5.49 6.53 -2.55
C LEU A 9 -6.01 7.29 -3.75
N ASP A 10 -5.14 7.47 -4.73
CA ASP A 10 -5.49 7.83 -6.09
C ASP A 10 -5.90 6.53 -6.79
N ILE A 11 -7.22 6.31 -6.93
CA ILE A 11 -7.77 5.08 -7.47
C ILE A 11 -7.48 4.96 -8.97
N ASP A 12 -7.46 6.08 -9.68
CA ASP A 12 -7.21 6.12 -11.13
C ASP A 12 -5.75 5.76 -11.45
N ALA A 13 -4.84 5.97 -10.51
CA ALA A 13 -3.44 5.53 -10.60
C ALA A 13 -3.21 4.05 -10.24
N ILE A 14 -4.26 3.28 -9.93
CA ILE A 14 -4.16 1.82 -9.72
C ILE A 14 -4.49 1.14 -11.05
N PRO A 15 -3.56 0.38 -11.66
CA PRO A 15 -3.88 -0.32 -12.89
C PRO A 15 -4.98 -1.36 -12.63
N ASP A 16 -5.92 -1.47 -13.57
CA ASP A 16 -7.17 -2.24 -13.46
C ASP A 16 -8.17 -1.72 -12.40
N GLY A 17 -7.91 -0.55 -11.81
CA GLY A 17 -8.76 0.06 -10.78
C GLY A 17 -8.58 -0.57 -9.39
N LEU A 18 -9.37 -0.09 -8.42
CA LEU A 18 -9.27 -0.57 -7.04
C LEU A 18 -9.85 -2.00 -6.89
N PRO A 19 -9.05 -3.01 -6.50
CA PRO A 19 -9.56 -4.37 -6.36
C PRO A 19 -10.56 -4.49 -5.18
N PRO A 20 -11.43 -5.52 -5.19
CA PRO A 20 -12.30 -5.84 -4.07
C PRO A 20 -11.52 -6.00 -2.76
N MET A 21 -12.16 -5.70 -1.62
CA MET A 21 -11.50 -5.63 -0.31
C MET A 21 -10.66 -6.87 0.04
N PRO A 22 -11.15 -8.11 -0.14
CA PRO A 22 -10.39 -9.30 0.19
C PRO A 22 -9.14 -9.46 -0.67
N GLU A 23 -9.18 -9.00 -1.92
CA GLU A 23 -8.08 -9.11 -2.85
C GLU A 23 -7.01 -8.05 -2.60
N ARG A 24 -7.39 -6.77 -2.52
CA ARG A 24 -6.43 -5.70 -2.23
C ARG A 24 -5.73 -5.90 -0.89
N SER A 25 -6.45 -6.41 0.11
CA SER A 25 -5.88 -6.72 1.43
C SER A 25 -4.84 -7.84 1.33
N ARG A 26 -5.14 -8.92 0.59
CA ARG A 26 -4.18 -10.00 0.33
C ARG A 26 -2.95 -9.52 -0.44
N ARG A 27 -3.14 -8.69 -1.48
CA ARG A 27 -2.03 -8.11 -2.26
C ARG A 27 -1.11 -7.27 -1.37
N VAL A 28 -1.69 -6.37 -0.57
CA VAL A 28 -0.92 -5.52 0.36
C VAL A 28 -0.19 -6.36 1.39
N SER A 29 -0.85 -7.30 2.08
CA SER A 29 -0.19 -8.16 3.06
C SER A 29 0.93 -8.99 2.45
N ARG A 30 0.73 -9.56 1.26
CA ARG A 30 1.78 -10.31 0.55
C ARG A 30 2.98 -9.42 0.23
N SER A 31 2.77 -8.27 -0.41
CA SER A 31 3.88 -7.37 -0.76
C SER A 31 4.58 -6.81 0.49
N MET A 32 3.83 -6.56 1.55
CA MET A 32 4.36 -6.19 2.87
C MET A 32 5.16 -7.29 3.53
N GLN A 33 5.10 -8.55 3.09
CA GLN A 33 5.93 -9.65 3.59
C GLN A 33 7.13 -9.91 2.65
N GLU A 34 6.94 -9.78 1.34
CA GLU A 34 7.98 -9.98 0.33
C GLU A 34 9.04 -8.88 0.30
N LEU A 35 8.64 -7.62 0.53
CA LEU A 35 9.56 -6.49 0.46
C LEU A 35 10.42 -6.39 1.74
N GLY A 36 11.71 -6.07 1.55
CA GLY A 36 12.63 -5.76 2.64
C GLY A 36 12.32 -4.41 3.29
N ASP A 37 12.72 -4.24 4.55
CA ASP A 37 12.40 -3.02 5.35
C ASP A 37 12.91 -1.73 4.70
N LYS A 38 14.12 -1.77 4.10
CA LYS A 38 14.68 -0.63 3.38
C LYS A 38 13.80 -0.21 2.21
N GLU A 39 13.31 -1.18 1.43
CA GLU A 39 12.43 -0.88 0.30
C GLU A 39 11.09 -0.33 0.78
N LEU A 40 10.46 -0.98 1.76
CA LEU A 40 9.22 -0.48 2.37
C LEU A 40 9.37 0.96 2.86
N LEU A 41 10.50 1.28 3.49
CA LEU A 41 10.81 2.65 3.92
C LEU A 41 10.92 3.62 2.75
N GLU A 42 11.70 3.29 1.71
CA GLU A 42 11.84 4.15 0.53
C GLU A 42 10.48 4.40 -0.16
N ARG A 43 9.59 3.40 -0.19
CA ARG A 43 8.24 3.54 -0.76
C ARG A 43 7.28 4.28 0.16
N ALA A 44 7.45 4.17 1.48
CA ALA A 44 6.66 4.87 2.47
C ALA A 44 7.07 6.33 2.61
N LYS A 45 8.30 6.73 2.22
CA LYS A 45 8.70 8.14 2.21
C LYS A 45 7.69 8.97 1.41
N ARG A 46 7.21 10.05 2.00
CA ARG A 46 6.36 11.02 1.30
C ARG A 46 7.12 11.52 0.06
N ARG A 47 6.59 11.23 -1.13
CA ARG A 47 7.04 11.89 -2.36
C ARG A 47 6.89 13.41 -2.17
N SER A 48 7.90 14.16 -2.62
CA SER A 48 7.87 15.63 -2.61
C SER A 48 6.57 16.12 -3.25
N ARG A 49 5.98 17.16 -2.64
CA ARG A 49 4.65 17.74 -2.95
C ARG A 49 4.58 18.43 -4.33
N SER A 50 5.47 18.12 -5.26
CA SER A 50 5.55 18.80 -6.56
C SER A 50 4.39 18.43 -7.49
N ASN A 51 3.64 17.36 -7.21
CA ASN A 51 2.39 17.04 -7.90
C ASN A 51 1.47 16.23 -6.98
N PRO A 52 0.66 16.89 -6.11
CA PRO A 52 -0.25 16.17 -5.23
C PRO A 52 -1.34 15.48 -6.06
N PRO A 53 -1.72 14.24 -5.74
CA PRO A 53 -2.88 13.62 -6.37
C PRO A 53 -4.11 14.47 -6.11
N LEU A 54 -4.82 14.82 -7.19
CA LEU A 54 -5.94 15.77 -7.14
C LEU A 54 -7.22 15.13 -6.58
N ASP A 55 -7.35 13.80 -6.68
CA ASP A 55 -8.52 13.08 -6.21
C ASP A 55 -8.11 11.85 -5.39
N LEU A 56 -8.18 11.99 -4.06
CA LEU A 56 -7.80 10.96 -3.10
C LEU A 56 -9.02 10.42 -2.38
N HIS A 57 -9.26 9.12 -2.56
CA HIS A 57 -10.41 8.43 -1.98
C HIS A 57 -10.03 7.66 -0.73
N PRO A 58 -10.87 7.67 0.33
CA PRO A 58 -10.66 6.84 1.50
C PRO A 58 -10.90 5.37 1.16
N VAL A 59 -9.91 4.52 1.41
CA VAL A 59 -9.95 3.09 1.13
C VAL A 59 -9.61 2.29 2.39
N ASN A 60 -10.47 1.33 2.70
CA ASN A 60 -10.24 0.37 3.77
C ASN A 60 -9.34 -0.77 3.30
N ILE A 61 -8.27 -1.03 4.04
CA ILE A 61 -7.41 -2.21 3.88
C ILE A 61 -7.48 -3.03 5.15
N ALA A 62 -7.83 -4.31 5.01
CA ALA A 62 -7.71 -5.25 6.10
C ALA A 62 -6.24 -5.69 6.20
N MET A 63 -5.69 -5.63 7.40
CA MET A 63 -4.30 -5.99 7.70
C MET A 63 -4.30 -7.13 8.71
N ASP A 64 -3.50 -8.15 8.43
CA ASP A 64 -3.15 -9.15 9.44
C ASP A 64 -2.19 -8.56 10.49
N GLU A 65 -2.00 -9.29 11.58
CA GLU A 65 -1.19 -8.84 12.70
C GLU A 65 0.28 -8.63 12.31
N ALA A 66 0.83 -9.49 11.45
CA ALA A 66 2.21 -9.39 10.98
C ALA A 66 2.43 -8.10 10.18
N THR A 67 1.50 -7.77 9.28
CA THR A 67 1.51 -6.55 8.47
C THR A 67 1.39 -5.32 9.36
N MET A 68 0.48 -5.35 10.35
CA MET A 68 0.32 -4.27 11.31
C MET A 68 1.59 -4.00 12.11
N ARG A 69 2.26 -5.06 12.59
CA ARG A 69 3.55 -4.92 13.30
C ARG A 69 4.61 -4.27 12.41
N ARG A 70 4.73 -4.66 11.13
CA ARG A 70 5.67 -4.02 10.19
C ARG A 70 5.33 -2.56 9.92
N LEU A 71 4.04 -2.21 9.85
CA LEU A 71 3.63 -0.80 9.71
C LEU A 71 4.02 0.03 10.95
N GLN A 72 3.87 -0.55 12.15
CA GLN A 72 4.24 0.11 13.40
C GLN A 72 5.76 0.34 13.54
N THR A 73 6.59 -0.46 12.86
CA THR A 73 8.05 -0.26 12.84
C THR A 73 8.51 0.81 11.86
N LEU A 74 7.62 1.36 11.03
CA LEU A 74 7.99 2.44 10.12
C LEU A 74 8.31 3.72 10.90
N PRO A 75 9.39 4.43 10.55
CA PRO A 75 9.79 5.66 11.25
C PRO A 75 8.76 6.78 11.07
N HIS A 76 8.74 7.70 12.03
CA HIS A 76 7.91 8.91 11.97
C HIS A 76 8.15 9.70 10.67
N GLY A 77 7.06 10.10 10.01
CA GLY A 77 7.11 10.78 8.71
C GLY A 77 6.87 9.87 7.51
N SER A 78 6.89 8.54 7.71
CA SER A 78 6.40 7.55 6.74
C SER A 78 4.92 7.76 6.43
N SER A 79 4.54 7.60 5.17
CA SER A 79 3.17 7.68 4.68
C SER A 79 2.65 6.30 4.32
N ILE A 80 1.76 5.76 5.16
CA ILE A 80 1.07 4.49 4.91
C ILE A 80 0.27 4.56 3.61
N SER A 81 -0.37 5.70 3.31
CA SER A 81 -1.10 5.88 2.07
C SER A 81 -0.19 5.82 0.83
N ALA A 82 1.01 6.41 0.89
CA ALA A 82 1.96 6.33 -0.22
C ALA A 82 2.49 4.90 -0.42
N LEU A 83 2.76 4.21 0.69
CA LEU A 83 3.16 2.82 0.67
C LEU A 83 2.07 1.95 0.03
N VAL A 84 0.84 2.01 0.53
CA VAL A 84 -0.27 1.22 -0.01
C VAL A 84 -0.57 1.56 -1.46
N GLN A 85 -0.50 2.84 -1.86
CA GLN A 85 -0.60 3.24 -3.27
C GLN A 85 0.42 2.48 -4.12
N TYR A 86 1.69 2.50 -3.72
CA TYR A 86 2.74 1.79 -4.44
C TYR A 86 2.47 0.29 -4.53
N LEU A 87 2.11 -0.36 -3.42
CA LEU A 87 1.89 -1.81 -3.39
C LEU A 87 0.73 -2.22 -4.30
N LEU A 88 -0.35 -1.45 -4.32
CA LEU A 88 -1.49 -1.72 -5.21
C LEU A 88 -1.19 -1.39 -6.67
N SER A 89 -0.42 -0.33 -6.94
CA SER A 89 -0.04 0.06 -8.31
C SER A 89 1.03 -0.85 -8.93
N THR A 90 1.79 -1.62 -8.15
CA THR A 90 2.90 -2.47 -8.65
C THR A 90 2.64 -3.96 -8.59
N ALA A 91 1.61 -4.41 -7.86
CA ALA A 91 1.29 -5.84 -7.70
C ALA A 91 0.92 -6.56 -9.02
N ILE A 92 0.84 -5.85 -10.15
CA ILE A 92 0.51 -6.40 -11.47
C ILE A 92 1.76 -6.94 -12.22
N ASN A 93 2.98 -6.56 -11.84
CA ASN A 93 4.18 -6.93 -12.62
C ASN A 93 4.87 -8.25 -12.20
N LYS A 94 4.32 -9.04 -11.28
CA LYS A 94 4.84 -10.37 -10.92
C LYS A 94 3.92 -11.53 -11.30
N GLY A 95 2.95 -11.29 -12.20
CA GLY A 95 2.01 -12.30 -12.70
C GLY A 95 2.19 -12.70 -14.16
N SER A 96 3.18 -12.17 -14.87
CA SER A 96 3.36 -12.38 -16.32
C SER A 96 4.57 -13.26 -16.69
N ASP A 97 5.02 -14.13 -15.79
CA ASP A 97 6.04 -15.15 -16.09
C ASP A 97 5.48 -16.57 -15.89
N LEU A 98 4.39 -16.88 -16.61
CA LEU A 98 3.95 -18.24 -16.93
C LEU A 98 3.61 -18.33 -18.42
#